data_AF-A0A528MYG9-F1
#
_entry.id   AF-A0A528MYG9-F1
#
_cell.length_a   1.000
_cell.length_b   1.000
_cell.length_c   1.000
_cell.angle_alpha   90.00
_cell.angle_beta   90.00
_cell.angle_gamma   90.00
#
_symmetry.space_group_name_H-M   'P 1'
#
loop_
_entity.id
_entity.type
_entity.pdbx_description
1 polymer ?
#
loop_
_entity_poly.entity_id
_entity_poly.type
_entity_poly.pdbx_seq_one_letter_code
_entity_poly.pdbx_strand_id
1 'polypeptide(L)' 'VHLVGHSMGGAAAVLMALAEPEGIASLTLLAPGGFGTEINGPLLRRYAAAAGKSEIRACLAAMSGPQNR' A
#
# COMPACT_ATOMS: atom_id res chain seq x y z
N VAL A 1 -9.88 8.12 17.71
CA VAL A 1 -10.18 8.59 16.33
C VAL A 1 -10.68 7.43 15.47
N HIS A 2 -11.35 7.71 14.34
CA HIS A 2 -11.75 6.68 13.36
C HIS A 2 -10.84 6.79 12.14
N LEU A 3 -10.19 5.69 11.75
CA LEU A 3 -9.28 5.65 10.60
C LEU A 3 -9.90 4.90 9.43
N VAL A 4 -9.69 5.42 8.23
CA VAL A 4 -10.03 4.75 6.97
C VAL A 4 -8.78 4.62 6.13
N GLY A 5 -8.43 3.38 5.77
CA GLY A 5 -7.30 3.07 4.92
C GLY A 5 -7.74 2.51 3.56
N HIS A 6 -7.34 3.19 2.48
CA HIS A 6 -7.56 2.72 1.11
C HIS A 6 -6.24 2.35 0.43
N SER A 7 -6.22 1.26 -0.36
CA SER A 7 -5.00 0.77 -1.03
C SER A 7 -3.86 0.67 -0.03
N MET A 8 -2.63 1.10 -0.35
CA MET A 8 -1.50 1.08 0.57
C MET A 8 -1.74 1.83 1.90
N GLY A 9 -2.67 2.80 1.91
CA GLY A 9 -3.12 3.45 3.14
C GLY A 9 -3.77 2.49 4.15
N GLY A 10 -4.28 1.35 3.70
CA GLY A 10 -4.76 0.26 4.56
C GLY A 10 -3.65 -0.29 5.47
N ALA A 11 -2.49 -0.64 4.90
CA ALA A 11 -1.33 -1.11 5.67
C ALA A 11 -0.88 -0.06 6.69
N ALA A 12 -0.80 1.20 6.27
CA ALA A 12 -0.41 2.30 7.15
C ALA A 12 -1.40 2.46 8.33
N ALA A 13 -2.70 2.48 8.05
CA ALA A 13 -3.73 2.62 9.07
C ALA A 13 -3.71 1.46 10.08
N VAL A 14 -3.40 0.23 9.63
CA VAL A 14 -3.25 -0.94 10.51
C VAL A 14 -2.01 -0.83 11.36
N LEU A 15 -0.87 -0.44 10.79
CA LEU A 15 0.36 -0.23 11.55
C LEU A 15 0.17 0.87 12.61
N MET A 16 -0.56 1.94 12.30
CA MET A 16 -0.93 2.97 13.29
C MET A 16 -1.80 2.39 14.41
N ALA A 17 -2.83 1.61 14.07
CA ALA A 17 -3.71 0.99 15.06
C ALA A 17 -2.98 -0.06 15.93
N LEU A 18 -1.96 -0.73 15.38
CA LEU A 18 -1.09 -1.63 16.15
C LEU A 18 -0.13 -0.88 17.07
N ALA A 19 0.39 0.27 16.63
CA ALA A 19 1.32 1.08 17.41
C ALA A 19 0.65 1.81 18.58
N GLU A 20 -0.58 2.33 18.39
CA GLU A 20 -1.32 3.08 19.39
C GLU A 20 -2.80 2.65 19.43
N PRO A 21 -3.11 1.43 19.93
CA PRO A 21 -4.45 0.85 19.86
C PRO A 21 -5.49 1.65 20.66
N GLU A 22 -5.11 2.20 21.82
CA GLU A 22 -5.98 3.01 22.68
C GLU A 22 -6.47 4.30 21.98
N GLY A 23 -5.70 4.81 21.01
CA GLY A 23 -6.05 6.00 20.24
C GLY A 23 -7.06 5.76 19.11
N ILE A 24 -7.26 4.51 18.68
CA ILE A 24 -8.06 4.17 17.49
C ILE A 24 -9.39 3.52 17.90
N ALA A 25 -10.47 4.29 17.77
CA ALA A 25 -11.83 3.86 18.10
C ALA A 25 -12.43 2.94 17.02
N SER A 26 -12.07 3.13 15.75
CA SER A 26 -12.38 2.16 14.69
C SER A 26 -11.42 2.26 13.51
N LEU A 27 -11.36 1.17 12.75
CA LEU A 27 -10.56 1.03 11.54
C LEU A 27 -11.43 0.47 10.41
N THR A 28 -11.54 1.19 9.31
CA THR A 28 -12.18 0.73 8.07
C THR A 28 -11.14 0.56 6.98
N LEU A 29 -11.15 -0.59 6.31
CA LEU A 29 -10.21 -0.94 5.26
C LEU A 29 -10.96 -1.12 3.94
N LEU A 30 -10.63 -0.29 2.94
CA LEU A 30 -11.25 -0.31 1.62
C LEU A 30 -10.21 -0.68 0.55
N ALA A 31 -10.37 -1.85 -0.08
CA ALA A 31 -9.36 -2.39 -0.99
C ALA A 31 -7.93 -2.26 -0.44
N PRO A 32 -7.65 -2.76 0.78
CA PRO A 32 -6.39 -2.48 1.46
C PRO A 32 -5.22 -3.20 0.78
N GLY A 33 -4.17 -2.45 0.52
CA GLY A 33 -2.84 -2.97 0.27
C GLY A 33 -2.18 -3.40 1.58
N GLY A 34 -1.18 -4.25 1.46
CA GLY A 34 -0.40 -4.84 2.55
C GLY A 34 -0.94 -6.17 3.12
N PHE A 35 -1.99 -6.74 2.53
CA PHE A 35 -2.67 -7.94 3.04
C PHE A 35 -2.71 -9.08 2.02
N GLY A 36 -2.71 -10.32 2.52
CA GLY A 36 -2.86 -11.52 1.71
C GLY A 36 -1.60 -11.91 0.94
N THR A 37 -1.60 -13.15 0.44
CA THR A 37 -0.54 -13.69 -0.43
C THR A 37 -0.62 -13.16 -1.86
N GLU A 38 -1.75 -12.57 -2.21
CA GLU A 38 -2.11 -12.06 -3.54
C GLU A 38 -1.43 -10.72 -3.82
N ILE A 39 -0.95 -10.04 -2.76
CA ILE A 39 -0.22 -8.80 -2.93
C ILE A 39 1.12 -9.04 -3.61
N ASN A 40 1.44 -8.19 -4.58
CA ASN A 40 2.74 -8.21 -5.23
C ASN A 40 3.82 -7.58 -4.34
N GLY A 41 4.13 -8.23 -3.21
CA GLY A 41 5.15 -7.81 -2.25
C GLY A 41 6.54 -7.57 -2.88
N PRO A 42 7.03 -8.41 -3.81
CA PRO A 42 8.26 -8.14 -4.53
C PRO A 42 8.27 -6.82 -5.30
N LEU A 43 7.17 -6.47 -5.99
CA LEU A 43 7.05 -5.19 -6.69
C LEU A 43 7.04 -4.00 -5.71
N LEU A 44 6.34 -4.12 -4.58
CA LEU A 44 6.31 -3.07 -3.56
C LEU A 44 7.69 -2.81 -2.95
N ARG A 45 8.46 -3.88 -2.66
CA ARG A 45 9.84 -3.76 -2.19
C ARG A 45 10.76 -3.10 -3.22
N ARG A 46 10.62 -3.46 -4.50
CA ARG A 46 11.36 -2.81 -5.59
C ARG A 46 11.00 -1.33 -5.71
N TYR A 47 9.71 -0.99 -5.61
CA TYR A 47 9.25 0.40 -5.63
C TYR A 47 9.81 1.20 -4.44
N ALA A 48 9.79 0.63 -3.23
CA ALA A 48 10.33 1.28 -2.04
C ALA A 48 11.85 1.52 -2.10
N ALA A 49 12.60 0.67 -2.82
CA ALA A 49 14.04 0.79 -2.98
C ALA A 49 14.46 1.65 -4.20
N ALA A 50 13.53 2.01 -5.09
CA ALA A 50 13.83 2.75 -6.30
C ALA A 50 14.26 4.19 -5.99
N ALA A 51 15.40 4.61 -6.54
CA ALA A 51 15.93 5.96 -6.38
C ALA A 51 15.98 6.73 -7.71
N GLY A 52 16.01 6.02 -8.83
CA GLY A 52 16.08 6.58 -10.17
C GLY A 52 14.71 6.75 -10.83
N LYS A 53 14.58 7.80 -11.67
CA LYS A 53 13.38 8.05 -12.48
C LYS A 53 12.97 6.86 -13.34
N SER A 54 13.94 6.13 -13.92
CA SER A 54 13.69 4.94 -14.74
C SER A 54 13.14 3.77 -13.91
N GLU A 55 13.69 3.55 -12.71
CA GLU A 55 13.28 2.50 -11.79
C GLU A 55 11.86 2.75 -11.27
N ILE A 56 11.57 3.98 -10.86
CA ILE A 56 10.22 4.41 -10.44
C ILE A 56 9.23 4.20 -11.59
N ARG A 57 9.57 4.63 -12.81
CA ARG A 57 8.71 4.45 -13.99
C ARG A 57 8.41 2.97 -14.26
N ALA A 58 9.42 2.11 -14.19
CA ALA A 58 9.26 0.68 -14.42
C ALA A 58 8.34 0.04 -13.37
N CYS A 59 8.46 0.43 -12.09
CA CYS A 59 7.58 -0.05 -11.04
C CYS A 59 6.13 0.42 -11.24
N LEU A 60 5.92 1.69 -11.57
CA LEU A 60 4.58 2.24 -11.85
C LEU A 60 3.91 1.56 -13.05
N ALA A 61 4.68 1.28 -14.11
CA ALA A 61 4.18 0.55 -15.26
C ALA A 61 3.71 -0.87 -14.88
N ALA A 62 4.45 -1.57 -14.02
CA ALA A 62 4.07 -2.89 -13.52
C ALA A 62 2.89 -2.88 -12.52
N MET A 63 2.63 -1.75 -11.86
CA MET A 63 1.45 -1.57 -11.00
C MET A 63 0.18 -1.23 -11.78
N SER A 64 0.35 -0.75 -13.02
CA SER A 64 -0.75 -0.30 -13.85
C SER A 64 -1.29 -1.45 -14.69
N GLY A 65 -2.58 -1.38 -15.03
CA GLY A 65 -3.16 -2.26 -16.05
C GLY A 65 -2.52 -2.03 -17.43
N PRO A 66 -2.86 -2.87 -18.42
CA PRO A 66 -2.39 -2.71 -19.79
C PRO A 66 -2.63 -1.27 -20.25
N GLN A 67 -1.61 -0.65 -20.81
CA GLN A 67 -1.77 0.65 -21.44
C GLN A 67 -2.61 0.43 -22.70
N ASN A 68 -3.82 0.98 -22.74
CA ASN A 68 -4.61 1.01 -23.96
C ASN A 68 -3.76 1.68 -25.05
N ARG A 69 -3.51 0.95 -26.14
CA ARG A 69 -2.94 1.50 -27.37
C ARG A 69 -3.98 2.31 -28.10
#